data_AF-A0A9D2FD51-F1
#
_entry.id   AF-A0A9D2FD51-F1
#
_cell.length_a   1.000
_cell.length_b   1.000
_cell.length_c   1.000
_cell.angle_alpha   90.00
_cell.angle_beta   90.00
_cell.angle_gamma   90.00
#
_symmetry.space_group_name_H-M   'P 1'
#
loop_
_entity.id
_entity.type
_entity.pdbx_description
1 polymer ?
#
loop_
_entity_poly.entity_id
_entity_poly.type
_entity_poly.pdbx_seq_one_letter_code
_entity_poly.pdbx_strand_id
1 'polypeptide(L)'
;MKVFDLFVSKYPPDQDLRKPTVELLEQFQGKLPTELLDFWQEYGFGNYGGGLLKMIDPTDYVDTLTLWLDEQEDCFPILMTGFGTLFIYRKLSETADDMCLLDIHYRRSGSFSTSFSDFFERIIPAENFAEQFLRVDLFQEASAKQGRLTENEIFFFVPALSFGGAESIQYVEKGDAIIHQHLLFEMGADHSADAELGDAWSQAYEANPHVFELENGGLMVSFTFSETVDTILPMVPETLYEIEGETISLWALTFVSLTKDENLGFLEYHKALQRLQPYILETRGDYILIRGLSLAEMECVLSEE
;
A
#
# COMPACT_ATOMS: atom_id res chain seq x y z
N MET A 1 -23.24 17.02 4.68
CA MET A 1 -23.09 15.58 4.90
C MET A 1 -21.93 15.45 5.87
N LYS A 2 -22.05 14.72 6.97
CA LYS A 2 -20.89 14.50 7.84
C LYS A 2 -19.90 13.59 7.09
N VAL A 3 -18.60 13.80 7.31
CA VAL A 3 -17.49 13.07 6.63
C VAL A 3 -17.68 11.55 6.63
N PHE A 4 -18.27 10.99 7.70
CA PHE A 4 -18.45 9.55 7.88
C PHE A 4 -19.83 9.00 7.45
N ASP A 5 -20.76 9.82 6.96
CA ASP A 5 -22.13 9.34 6.64
C ASP A 5 -22.12 8.20 5.62
N LEU A 6 -21.31 8.33 4.56
CA LEU A 6 -21.16 7.30 3.54
C LEU A 6 -20.41 6.06 4.05
N PHE A 7 -19.40 6.26 4.90
CA PHE A 7 -18.67 5.18 5.55
C PHE A 7 -19.60 4.31 6.40
N VAL A 8 -20.37 4.92 7.31
CA VAL A 8 -21.30 4.18 8.19
C VAL A 8 -22.41 3.50 7.40
N SER A 9 -22.91 4.15 6.35
CA SER A 9 -23.93 3.58 5.48
C SER A 9 -23.42 2.31 4.77
N LYS A 10 -22.18 2.32 4.29
CA LYS A 10 -21.59 1.18 3.56
C LYS A 10 -21.04 0.10 4.50
N TYR A 11 -20.41 0.52 5.60
CA TYR A 11 -19.78 -0.34 6.60
C TYR A 11 -20.38 -0.04 7.98
N PRO A 12 -21.55 -0.60 8.31
CA PRO A 12 -22.20 -0.32 9.59
C PRO A 12 -21.36 -0.84 10.77
N PRO A 13 -21.39 -0.14 11.92
CA PRO A 13 -20.70 -0.57 13.14
C PRO A 13 -21.29 -1.87 13.70
N ASP A 14 -20.43 -2.73 14.24
CA ASP A 14 -20.86 -3.86 15.07
C ASP A 14 -21.40 -3.38 16.44
N GLN A 15 -22.05 -4.27 17.21
CA GLN A 15 -22.76 -3.89 18.43
C GLN A 15 -21.84 -3.69 19.64
N ASP A 16 -20.65 -4.26 19.58
CA ASP A 16 -19.71 -4.48 20.68
C ASP A 16 -18.44 -3.63 20.53
N LEU A 17 -18.57 -2.41 19.98
CA LEU A 17 -17.46 -1.47 19.86
C LEU A 17 -16.97 -0.98 21.22
N ARG A 18 -15.65 -0.94 21.40
CA ARG A 18 -15.00 -0.34 22.56
C ARG A 18 -15.10 1.18 22.48
N LYS A 19 -15.57 1.82 23.55
CA LYS A 19 -15.65 3.28 23.62
C LYS A 19 -14.30 3.91 23.98
N PRO A 20 -13.96 5.08 23.42
CA PRO A 20 -12.78 5.82 23.84
C PRO A 20 -12.92 6.29 25.30
N THR A 21 -11.80 6.37 26.01
CA THR A 21 -11.76 7.07 27.30
C THR A 21 -11.66 8.57 27.08
N VAL A 22 -11.95 9.36 28.13
CA VAL A 22 -11.82 10.81 28.05
C VAL A 22 -10.35 11.19 27.85
N GLU A 23 -9.45 10.50 28.55
CA GLU A 23 -8.01 10.71 28.47
C GLU A 23 -7.47 10.46 27.04
N LEU A 24 -8.01 9.45 26.34
CA LEU A 24 -7.64 9.16 24.96
C LEU A 24 -8.05 10.30 24.02
N LEU A 25 -9.28 10.82 24.18
CA LEU A 25 -9.78 11.92 23.35
C LEU A 25 -8.98 13.20 23.59
N GLU A 26 -8.65 13.50 24.84
CA GLU A 26 -7.78 14.63 25.21
C GLU A 26 -6.36 14.47 24.63
N GLN A 27 -5.81 13.25 24.63
CA GLN A 27 -4.48 12.97 24.08
C GLN A 27 -4.37 13.28 22.59
N PHE A 28 -5.43 13.02 21.81
CA PHE A 28 -5.44 13.21 20.36
C PHE A 28 -6.06 14.55 19.92
N GLN A 29 -6.55 15.35 20.85
CA GLN A 29 -7.09 16.67 20.56
C GLN A 29 -6.02 17.57 19.91
N GLY A 30 -6.31 18.08 18.70
CA GLY A 30 -5.38 18.91 17.93
C GLY A 30 -4.32 18.14 17.13
N LYS A 31 -4.22 16.82 17.34
CA LYS A 31 -3.37 15.91 16.55
C LYS A 31 -4.15 15.21 15.44
N LEU A 32 -5.38 14.80 15.75
CA LEU A 32 -6.31 14.18 14.80
C LEU A 32 -7.46 15.15 14.44
N PRO A 33 -8.11 14.95 13.28
CA PRO A 33 -9.29 15.71 12.90
C PRO A 33 -10.39 15.60 13.95
N THR A 34 -11.06 16.71 14.25
CA THR A 34 -12.11 16.74 15.29
C THR A 34 -13.26 15.82 14.94
N GLU A 35 -13.57 15.71 13.65
CA GLU A 35 -14.59 14.83 13.09
C GLU A 35 -14.32 13.35 13.40
N LEU A 36 -13.05 12.93 13.45
CA LEU A 36 -12.66 11.57 13.83
C LEU A 36 -12.87 11.32 15.33
N LEU A 37 -12.53 12.30 16.18
CA LEU A 37 -12.74 12.20 17.62
C LEU A 37 -14.23 12.17 17.98
N ASP A 38 -15.04 12.98 17.30
CA ASP A 38 -16.50 12.95 17.42
C ASP A 38 -17.07 11.59 16.95
N PHE A 39 -16.53 11.04 15.87
CA PHE A 39 -16.90 9.72 15.37
C PHE A 39 -16.59 8.60 16.36
N TRP A 40 -15.41 8.62 17.00
CA TRP A 40 -15.05 7.65 18.03
C TRP A 40 -15.96 7.73 19.26
N GLN A 41 -16.35 8.93 19.67
CA GLN A 41 -17.34 9.11 20.75
C GLN A 41 -18.70 8.51 20.35
N GLU A 42 -19.18 8.80 19.15
CA GLU A 42 -20.48 8.35 18.64
C GLU A 42 -20.53 6.82 18.50
N TYR A 43 -19.51 6.21 17.89
CA TYR A 43 -19.49 4.79 17.53
C TYR A 43 -18.50 3.96 18.36
N GLY A 44 -17.20 4.21 18.26
CA GLY A 44 -16.15 3.52 19.01
C GLY A 44 -15.13 2.81 18.12
N PHE A 45 -14.31 1.96 18.74
CA PHE A 45 -13.30 1.13 18.11
C PHE A 45 -13.78 -0.31 17.94
N GLY A 46 -13.38 -0.96 16.86
CA GLY A 46 -13.74 -2.33 16.53
C GLY A 46 -14.23 -2.47 15.09
N ASN A 47 -15.04 -3.50 14.85
CA ASN A 47 -15.42 -3.95 13.52
C ASN A 47 -16.52 -3.10 12.89
N TYR A 48 -16.34 -2.79 11.60
CA TYR A 48 -17.31 -2.16 10.72
C TYR A 48 -17.50 -3.02 9.46
N GLY A 49 -18.72 -3.06 8.93
CA GLY A 49 -19.05 -3.90 7.78
C GLY A 49 -18.80 -5.40 8.04
N GLY A 50 -19.05 -5.86 9.27
CA GLY A 50 -18.80 -7.25 9.67
C GLY A 50 -17.32 -7.62 9.83
N GLY A 51 -16.42 -6.63 9.94
CA GLY A 51 -14.99 -6.81 10.13
C GLY A 51 -14.14 -6.64 8.87
N LEU A 52 -14.75 -6.26 7.73
CA LEU A 52 -14.03 -5.86 6.52
C LEU A 52 -13.08 -4.69 6.80
N LEU A 53 -13.56 -3.76 7.64
CA LEU A 53 -12.82 -2.63 8.15
C LEU A 53 -12.92 -2.60 9.67
N LYS A 54 -11.90 -2.02 10.30
CA LYS A 54 -11.81 -1.84 11.75
C LYS A 54 -11.39 -0.41 12.02
N MET A 55 -12.18 0.31 12.83
CA MET A 55 -11.72 1.56 13.43
C MET A 55 -10.85 1.19 14.64
N ILE A 56 -9.61 1.64 14.65
CA ILE A 56 -8.63 1.20 15.66
C ILE A 56 -8.24 2.35 16.57
N ASP A 57 -7.94 2.01 17.82
CA ASP A 57 -7.31 2.92 18.76
C ASP A 57 -5.82 3.03 18.39
N PRO A 58 -5.31 4.22 18.05
CA PRO A 58 -3.92 4.37 17.62
C PRO A 58 -2.92 3.90 18.69
N THR A 59 -3.28 3.95 19.98
CA THR A 59 -2.34 3.56 21.05
C THR A 59 -2.07 2.07 21.09
N ASP A 60 -2.98 1.25 20.57
CA ASP A 60 -2.81 -0.21 20.55
C ASP A 60 -1.82 -0.65 19.47
N TYR A 61 -1.63 0.17 18.43
CA TYR A 61 -0.87 -0.18 17.23
C TYR A 61 0.35 0.72 17.00
N VAL A 62 0.60 1.73 17.84
CA VAL A 62 1.73 2.65 17.67
C VAL A 62 3.08 1.92 17.70
N ASP A 63 3.28 0.98 18.63
CA ASP A 63 4.53 0.23 18.74
C ASP A 63 4.78 -0.63 17.50
N THR A 64 3.73 -1.27 16.99
CA THR A 64 3.81 -2.05 15.75
C THR A 64 4.01 -1.14 14.54
N LEU A 65 3.35 0.01 14.47
CA LEU A 65 3.58 0.96 13.40
C LEU A 65 5.04 1.45 13.38
N THR A 66 5.58 1.81 14.55
CA THR A 66 6.98 2.21 14.72
C THR A 66 7.95 1.09 14.34
N LEU A 67 7.61 -0.16 14.60
CA LEU A 67 8.41 -1.29 14.14
C LEU A 67 8.57 -1.31 12.61
N TRP A 68 7.48 -1.02 11.88
CA TRP A 68 7.47 -1.10 10.41
C TRP A 68 7.97 0.17 9.71
N LEU A 69 7.72 1.36 10.27
CA LEU A 69 7.92 2.66 9.62
C LEU A 69 8.85 3.62 10.38
N ASP A 70 9.52 3.13 11.42
CA ASP A 70 10.27 3.92 12.40
C ASP A 70 9.40 4.94 13.16
N GLU A 71 10.01 5.64 14.12
CA GLU A 71 9.31 6.65 14.91
C GLU A 71 9.02 7.90 14.05
N GLN A 72 7.75 8.27 13.94
CA GLN A 72 7.31 9.45 13.19
C GLN A 72 6.36 10.29 14.04
N GLU A 73 6.64 11.59 14.14
CA GLU A 73 5.73 12.54 14.79
C GLU A 73 4.44 12.69 13.98
N ASP A 74 3.34 12.91 14.70
CA ASP A 74 2.00 13.15 14.14
C ASP A 74 1.52 12.11 13.11
N CYS A 75 1.93 10.85 13.28
CA CYS A 75 1.62 9.71 12.44
C CYS A 75 0.82 8.67 13.25
N PHE A 76 -0.44 8.42 12.88
CA PHE A 76 -1.37 7.63 13.70
C PHE A 76 -2.12 6.60 12.86
N PRO A 77 -2.04 5.29 13.19
CA PRO A 77 -2.86 4.29 12.52
C PRO A 77 -4.29 4.42 13.04
N ILE A 78 -5.25 4.68 12.14
CA ILE A 78 -6.64 4.97 12.52
C ILE A 78 -7.64 3.93 12.01
N LEU A 79 -7.28 3.20 10.95
CA LEU A 79 -8.14 2.21 10.34
C LEU A 79 -7.31 0.99 9.92
N MET A 80 -7.91 -0.20 10.00
CA MET A 80 -7.29 -1.45 9.56
C MET A 80 -8.29 -2.26 8.73
N THR A 81 -7.83 -2.99 7.72
CA THR A 81 -8.67 -3.96 7.00
C THR A 81 -8.80 -5.26 7.80
N GLY A 82 -9.79 -6.08 7.45
CA GLY A 82 -9.93 -7.44 8.00
C GLY A 82 -8.70 -8.33 7.77
N PHE A 83 -7.79 -7.96 6.87
CA PHE A 83 -6.53 -8.65 6.60
C PHE A 83 -5.30 -7.95 7.19
N GLY A 84 -5.47 -6.88 7.98
CA GLY A 84 -4.36 -6.24 8.69
C GLY A 84 -3.61 -5.15 7.92
N THR A 85 -4.07 -4.73 6.75
CA THR A 85 -3.55 -3.51 6.09
C THR A 85 -3.95 -2.31 6.94
N LEU A 86 -2.98 -1.49 7.34
CA LEU A 86 -3.21 -0.27 8.12
C LEU A 86 -3.40 0.93 7.20
N PHE A 87 -4.32 1.82 7.55
CA PHE A 87 -4.41 3.18 7.03
C PHE A 87 -4.09 4.17 8.14
N ILE A 88 -3.16 5.06 7.82
CA ILE A 88 -2.44 5.89 8.77
C ILE A 88 -2.71 7.35 8.42
N TYR A 89 -3.21 8.11 9.38
CA TYR A 89 -3.35 9.55 9.23
C TYR A 89 -2.02 10.22 9.59
N ARG A 90 -1.60 11.21 8.79
CA ARG A 90 -0.47 12.09 9.14
C ARG A 90 -0.88 13.55 9.12
N LYS A 91 -0.57 14.27 10.18
CA LYS A 91 -0.70 15.73 10.20
C LYS A 91 0.59 16.32 9.61
N LEU A 92 0.51 16.89 8.40
CA LEU A 92 1.67 17.50 7.74
C LEU A 92 1.88 18.96 8.19
N SER A 93 0.79 19.66 8.49
CA SER A 93 0.78 21.01 9.07
C SER A 93 -0.57 21.30 9.72
N GLU A 94 -0.78 22.52 10.22
CA GLU A 94 -2.10 22.93 10.74
C GLU A 94 -3.23 22.93 9.69
N THR A 95 -2.90 22.94 8.39
CA THR A 95 -3.88 23.03 7.30
C THR A 95 -3.73 21.92 6.26
N ALA A 96 -2.82 20.98 6.46
CA ALA A 96 -2.55 19.91 5.52
C ALA A 96 -2.35 18.61 6.27
N ASP A 97 -2.95 17.57 5.74
CA ASP A 97 -2.93 16.21 6.23
C ASP A 97 -2.91 15.26 5.04
N ASP A 98 -2.49 14.04 5.27
CA ASP A 98 -2.59 12.98 4.28
C ASP A 98 -2.89 11.63 4.94
N MET A 99 -3.22 10.65 4.11
CA MET A 99 -3.42 9.26 4.50
C MET A 99 -2.33 8.42 3.85
N CYS A 100 -1.69 7.58 4.65
CA CYS A 100 -0.77 6.53 4.21
C CYS A 100 -1.40 5.15 4.36
N LEU A 101 -0.81 4.18 3.67
CA LEU A 101 -1.11 2.77 3.85
C LEU A 101 0.14 2.00 4.29
N LEU A 102 -0.07 0.92 5.05
CA LEU A 102 0.92 -0.13 5.28
C LEU A 102 0.26 -1.49 5.01
N ASP A 103 0.66 -2.13 3.92
CA ASP A 103 0.32 -3.51 3.61
C ASP A 103 1.40 -4.44 4.16
N ILE A 104 1.05 -5.14 5.24
CA ILE A 104 1.95 -6.02 5.97
C ILE A 104 2.25 -7.31 5.19
N HIS A 105 1.35 -7.76 4.31
CA HIS A 105 1.50 -9.02 3.56
C HIS A 105 2.44 -8.87 2.38
N TYR A 106 2.46 -7.69 1.78
CA TYR A 106 3.37 -7.33 0.70
C TYR A 106 4.53 -6.45 1.14
N ARG A 107 4.59 -6.08 2.43
CA ARG A 107 5.60 -5.20 3.04
C ARG A 107 5.70 -3.85 2.31
N ARG A 108 4.57 -3.27 1.92
CA ARG A 108 4.51 -2.00 1.16
C ARG A 108 3.95 -0.90 2.02
N SER A 109 4.58 0.27 1.98
CA SER A 109 4.04 1.49 2.56
C SER A 109 4.07 2.62 1.55
N GLY A 110 3.19 3.62 1.71
CA GLY A 110 3.16 4.77 0.81
C GLY A 110 2.05 5.75 1.12
N SER A 111 2.15 6.95 0.53
CA SER A 111 1.03 7.90 0.53
C SER A 111 -0.12 7.31 -0.28
N PHE A 112 -1.33 7.46 0.23
CA PHE A 112 -2.55 6.84 -0.29
C PHE A 112 -3.60 7.88 -0.69
N SER A 113 -3.76 8.93 0.11
CA SER A 113 -4.62 10.07 -0.22
C SER A 113 -4.02 11.34 0.34
N THR A 114 -4.17 12.45 -0.39
CA THR A 114 -3.66 13.76 0.04
C THR A 114 -4.61 14.47 1.01
N SER A 115 -5.68 13.82 1.49
CA SER A 115 -6.61 14.39 2.47
C SER A 115 -7.43 13.32 3.18
N PHE A 116 -7.50 13.44 4.50
CA PHE A 116 -8.38 12.67 5.38
C PHE A 116 -9.85 12.72 4.96
N SER A 117 -10.37 13.91 4.65
CA SER A 117 -11.78 14.07 4.28
C SER A 117 -12.07 13.41 2.93
N ASP A 118 -11.19 13.58 1.94
CA ASP A 118 -11.34 12.91 0.63
C ASP A 118 -11.30 11.38 0.77
N PHE A 119 -10.45 10.87 1.65
CA PHE A 119 -10.37 9.44 1.95
C PHE A 119 -11.71 8.87 2.45
N PHE A 120 -12.37 9.50 3.42
CA PHE A 120 -13.65 9.00 3.95
C PHE A 120 -14.88 9.33 3.08
N GLU A 121 -14.87 10.48 2.39
CA GLU A 121 -16.02 10.92 1.60
C GLU A 121 -16.05 10.32 0.19
N ARG A 122 -14.88 10.04 -0.40
CA ARG A 122 -14.77 9.66 -1.82
C ARG A 122 -14.08 8.33 -2.05
N ILE A 123 -12.99 8.03 -1.34
CA ILE A 123 -12.18 6.83 -1.61
C ILE A 123 -12.78 5.59 -0.96
N ILE A 124 -12.92 5.58 0.37
CA ILE A 124 -13.46 4.43 1.13
C ILE A 124 -14.85 3.97 0.63
N PRO A 125 -15.79 4.87 0.29
CA PRO A 125 -17.10 4.46 -0.17
C PRO A 125 -17.11 3.88 -1.58
N ALA A 126 -16.07 4.11 -2.39
CA ALA A 126 -16.02 3.66 -3.77
C ALA A 126 -15.90 2.12 -3.88
N GLU A 127 -16.39 1.54 -4.97
CA GLU A 127 -16.34 0.09 -5.18
C GLU A 127 -14.92 -0.41 -5.47
N ASN A 128 -14.13 0.35 -6.24
CA ASN A 128 -12.74 0.03 -6.54
C ASN A 128 -11.88 -0.08 -5.26
N PHE A 129 -12.17 0.72 -4.22
CA PHE A 129 -11.50 0.58 -2.93
C PHE A 129 -11.78 -0.80 -2.31
N ALA A 130 -13.04 -1.24 -2.32
CA ALA A 130 -13.40 -2.54 -1.76
C ALA A 130 -12.76 -3.70 -2.54
N GLU A 131 -12.76 -3.62 -3.87
CA GLU A 131 -12.15 -4.60 -4.77
C GLU A 131 -10.63 -4.72 -4.54
N GLN A 132 -9.93 -3.59 -4.36
CA GLN A 132 -8.48 -3.58 -4.25
C GLN A 132 -7.96 -3.90 -2.84
N PHE A 133 -8.62 -3.41 -1.79
CA PHE A 133 -8.04 -3.41 -0.43
C PHE A 133 -8.71 -4.36 0.55
N LEU A 134 -9.98 -4.76 0.31
CA LEU A 134 -10.76 -5.49 1.31
C LEU A 134 -10.85 -6.99 1.07
N ARG A 135 -10.44 -7.48 -0.11
CA ARG A 135 -10.52 -8.89 -0.50
C ARG A 135 -11.90 -9.49 -0.19
N VAL A 136 -12.96 -8.80 -0.59
CA VAL A 136 -14.34 -9.00 -0.09
C VAL A 136 -14.78 -10.47 -0.19
N ASP A 137 -14.60 -11.11 -1.35
CA ASP A 137 -15.03 -12.50 -1.55
C ASP A 137 -14.29 -13.46 -0.61
N LEU A 138 -12.96 -13.33 -0.54
CA LEU A 138 -12.12 -14.14 0.34
C LEU A 138 -12.44 -13.90 1.83
N PHE A 139 -12.74 -12.65 2.21
CA PHE A 139 -13.19 -12.30 3.56
C PHE A 139 -14.49 -13.01 3.91
N GLN A 140 -15.48 -13.02 3.02
CA GLN A 140 -16.75 -13.70 3.26
C GLN A 140 -16.56 -15.22 3.40
N GLU A 141 -15.74 -15.84 2.55
CA GLU A 141 -15.38 -17.24 2.66
C GLU A 141 -14.68 -17.57 3.98
N ALA A 142 -13.71 -16.73 4.38
CA ALA A 142 -12.95 -16.89 5.62
C ALA A 142 -13.86 -16.75 6.84
N SER A 143 -14.74 -15.75 6.86
CA SER A 143 -15.72 -15.52 7.91
C SER A 143 -16.73 -16.67 8.02
N ALA A 144 -17.17 -17.23 6.90
CA ALA A 144 -18.04 -18.41 6.90
C ALA A 144 -17.33 -19.67 7.42
N LYS A 145 -16.04 -19.85 7.12
CA LYS A 145 -15.25 -21.03 7.51
C LYS A 145 -14.77 -20.96 8.96
N GLN A 146 -14.36 -19.79 9.44
CA GLN A 146 -13.63 -19.60 10.71
C GLN A 146 -14.39 -18.74 11.73
N GLY A 147 -15.55 -18.23 11.36
CA GLY A 147 -16.33 -17.29 12.17
C GLY A 147 -15.86 -15.85 12.01
N ARG A 148 -16.63 -14.94 12.62
CA ARG A 148 -16.36 -13.49 12.60
C ARG A 148 -15.05 -13.17 13.33
N LEU A 149 -14.39 -12.08 12.92
CA LEU A 149 -13.25 -11.50 13.63
C LEU A 149 -13.72 -10.84 14.93
N THR A 150 -12.99 -11.03 16.03
CA THR A 150 -13.08 -10.14 17.19
C THR A 150 -12.35 -8.82 16.92
N GLU A 151 -12.41 -7.85 17.84
CA GLU A 151 -11.77 -6.52 17.71
C GLU A 151 -10.30 -6.62 17.27
N ASN A 152 -9.50 -7.45 17.94
CA ASN A 152 -8.06 -7.61 17.74
C ASN A 152 -7.67 -8.68 16.71
N GLU A 153 -8.62 -9.44 16.17
CA GLU A 153 -8.32 -10.49 15.20
C GLU A 153 -8.33 -9.99 13.76
N ILE A 154 -7.42 -10.51 12.94
CA ILE A 154 -7.43 -10.37 11.48
C ILE A 154 -7.37 -11.76 10.83
N PHE A 155 -7.74 -11.81 9.55
CA PHE A 155 -7.39 -12.91 8.67
C PHE A 155 -5.99 -12.71 8.10
N PHE A 156 -5.25 -13.81 7.91
CA PHE A 156 -3.92 -13.79 7.32
C PHE A 156 -3.60 -15.09 6.59
N PHE A 157 -2.46 -15.12 5.90
CA PHE A 157 -2.06 -16.23 5.04
C PHE A 157 -0.98 -17.09 5.68
N VAL A 158 -1.15 -18.41 5.60
CA VAL A 158 -0.19 -19.43 6.02
C VAL A 158 -0.02 -20.45 4.89
N PRO A 159 1.11 -20.44 4.14
CA PRO A 159 2.28 -19.56 4.30
C PRO A 159 1.99 -18.07 4.03
N ALA A 160 2.79 -17.19 4.62
CA ALA A 160 2.70 -15.74 4.40
C ALA A 160 2.99 -15.36 2.94
N LEU A 161 2.27 -14.36 2.41
CA LEU A 161 2.34 -13.98 0.98
C LEU A 161 3.74 -13.52 0.57
N SER A 162 4.41 -12.72 1.40
CA SER A 162 5.79 -12.28 1.18
C SER A 162 6.81 -13.42 1.11
N PHE A 163 6.43 -14.65 1.45
CA PHE A 163 7.28 -15.83 1.43
C PHE A 163 6.74 -16.94 0.51
N GLY A 164 6.04 -16.55 -0.57
CA GLY A 164 5.52 -17.48 -1.58
C GLY A 164 4.18 -18.12 -1.22
N GLY A 165 3.47 -17.56 -0.23
CA GLY A 165 2.07 -17.89 0.05
C GLY A 165 1.14 -17.53 -1.11
N ALA A 166 -0.11 -17.99 -1.03
CA ALA A 166 -1.11 -17.72 -2.06
C ALA A 166 -2.41 -17.19 -1.46
N GLU A 167 -3.03 -16.23 -2.15
CA GLU A 167 -4.32 -15.65 -1.78
C GLU A 167 -5.47 -16.64 -2.04
N SER A 168 -5.63 -17.63 -1.16
CA SER A 168 -6.68 -18.67 -1.30
C SER A 168 -7.21 -19.10 0.06
N ILE A 169 -8.52 -19.39 0.13
CA ILE A 169 -9.24 -19.77 1.36
C ILE A 169 -8.65 -20.98 2.10
N GLN A 170 -7.93 -21.85 1.39
CA GLN A 170 -7.23 -22.99 2.00
C GLN A 170 -6.05 -22.56 2.88
N TYR A 171 -5.46 -21.39 2.62
CA TYR A 171 -4.31 -20.83 3.32
C TYR A 171 -4.67 -19.66 4.23
N VAL A 172 -5.96 -19.30 4.33
CA VAL A 172 -6.40 -18.26 5.25
C VAL A 172 -6.57 -18.86 6.65
N GLU A 173 -5.94 -18.23 7.63
CA GLU A 173 -6.13 -18.44 9.07
C GLU A 173 -6.55 -17.13 9.74
N LYS A 174 -6.91 -17.21 11.02
CA LYS A 174 -7.33 -16.07 11.85
C LYS A 174 -6.50 -16.01 13.13
N GLY A 175 -6.18 -14.81 13.60
CA GLY A 175 -5.52 -14.61 14.88
C GLY A 175 -5.25 -13.14 15.20
N ASP A 176 -4.52 -12.89 16.27
CA ASP A 176 -4.23 -11.55 16.76
C ASP A 176 -3.40 -10.71 15.77
N ALA A 177 -3.87 -9.48 15.51
CA ALA A 177 -3.29 -8.59 14.53
C ALA A 177 -1.89 -8.11 14.89
N ILE A 178 -1.63 -7.80 16.17
CA ILE A 178 -0.32 -7.34 16.64
C ILE A 178 0.67 -8.48 16.54
N ILE A 179 0.31 -9.67 17.04
CA ILE A 179 1.16 -10.87 16.97
C ILE A 179 1.52 -11.18 15.51
N HIS A 180 0.55 -11.16 14.60
CA HIS A 180 0.81 -11.46 13.20
C HIS A 180 1.70 -10.41 12.52
N GLN A 181 1.51 -9.12 12.82
CA GLN A 181 2.36 -8.05 12.31
C GLN A 181 3.81 -8.19 12.80
N HIS A 182 4.04 -8.48 14.08
CA HIS A 182 5.38 -8.77 14.59
C HIS A 182 6.00 -9.99 13.90
N LEU A 183 5.23 -11.06 13.73
CA LEU A 183 5.71 -12.28 13.07
C LEU A 183 6.17 -11.99 11.63
N LEU A 184 5.36 -11.28 10.84
CA LEU A 184 5.71 -10.91 9.47
C LEU A 184 6.93 -9.98 9.43
N PHE A 185 7.05 -9.06 10.39
CA PHE A 185 8.21 -8.18 10.49
C PHE A 185 9.49 -8.99 10.70
N GLU A 186 9.53 -9.83 11.73
CA GLU A 186 10.69 -10.68 12.08
C GLU A 186 11.09 -11.62 10.94
N MET A 187 10.11 -12.26 10.28
CA MET A 187 10.39 -13.12 9.12
C MET A 187 11.07 -12.36 7.98
N GLY A 188 10.77 -11.07 7.81
CA GLY A 188 11.40 -10.22 6.80
C GLY A 188 12.75 -9.66 7.22
N ALA A 189 13.03 -9.58 8.52
CA ALA A 189 14.28 -9.04 9.06
C ALA A 189 15.49 -9.97 8.82
N ASP A 190 15.27 -11.29 8.69
CA ASP A 190 16.33 -12.30 8.57
C ASP A 190 16.82 -12.56 7.12
N HIS A 191 16.42 -11.74 6.15
CA HIS A 191 16.99 -11.77 4.78
C HIS A 191 17.72 -10.47 4.39
N SER A 192 17.93 -9.56 5.33
CA SER A 192 18.53 -8.25 5.07
C SER A 192 19.70 -7.91 6.02
N ALA A 193 20.44 -8.90 6.52
CA ALA A 193 21.63 -8.65 7.35
C ALA A 193 22.79 -7.94 6.61
N ASP A 194 22.65 -7.66 5.31
CA ASP A 194 23.58 -6.84 4.52
C ASP A 194 22.95 -5.57 3.91
N ALA A 195 21.71 -5.22 4.24
CA ALA A 195 21.11 -3.95 3.83
C ALA A 195 20.95 -3.04 5.05
N GLU A 196 21.71 -1.95 5.09
CA GLU A 196 21.60 -0.93 6.14
C GLU A 196 20.14 -0.44 6.25
N LEU A 197 19.58 -0.49 7.46
CA LEU A 197 18.26 0.06 7.79
C LEU A 197 18.25 1.57 7.46
N GLY A 198 17.30 1.98 6.61
CA GLY A 198 17.23 3.32 6.02
C GLY A 198 17.60 3.39 4.54
N ASP A 199 17.95 2.27 3.92
CA ASP A 199 18.29 2.20 2.50
C ASP A 199 17.03 2.34 1.63
N ALA A 200 16.95 3.41 0.83
CA ALA A 200 15.81 3.70 -0.06
C ALA A 200 15.50 2.55 -1.04
N TRP A 201 16.48 1.68 -1.28
CA TRP A 201 16.34 0.46 -2.07
C TRP A 201 15.39 -0.57 -1.45
N SER A 202 15.31 -0.65 -0.12
CA SER A 202 14.48 -1.65 0.56
C SER A 202 12.96 -1.36 0.47
N GLN A 203 12.60 -0.11 0.22
CA GLN A 203 11.21 0.36 0.12
C GLN A 203 10.77 0.62 -1.33
N ALA A 204 11.71 0.64 -2.27
CA ALA A 204 11.42 0.89 -3.68
C ALA A 204 10.82 -0.33 -4.37
N TYR A 205 9.96 -0.07 -5.36
CA TYR A 205 9.39 -1.10 -6.21
C TYR A 205 10.42 -1.59 -7.22
N GLU A 206 10.77 -2.88 -7.18
CA GLU A 206 11.57 -3.50 -8.23
C GLU A 206 10.70 -3.84 -9.43
N ALA A 207 10.96 -3.17 -10.56
CA ALA A 207 10.17 -3.35 -11.77
C ALA A 207 10.48 -4.70 -12.41
N ASN A 208 9.44 -5.51 -12.56
CA ASN A 208 9.52 -6.81 -13.21
C ASN A 208 9.23 -6.72 -14.72
N PRO A 209 9.90 -7.52 -15.56
CA PRO A 209 9.64 -7.55 -16.99
C PRO A 209 8.31 -8.26 -17.31
N HIS A 210 7.56 -7.70 -18.25
CA HIS A 210 6.37 -8.30 -18.85
C HIS A 210 6.56 -8.48 -20.36
N VAL A 211 6.20 -9.67 -20.87
CA VAL A 211 6.40 -10.03 -22.27
C VAL A 211 5.10 -9.85 -23.05
N PHE A 212 5.20 -9.24 -24.23
CA PHE A 212 4.11 -9.00 -25.16
C PHE A 212 4.51 -9.46 -26.57
N GLU A 213 3.56 -10.04 -27.31
CA GLU A 213 3.74 -10.36 -28.73
C GLU A 213 3.31 -9.16 -29.59
N LEU A 214 4.21 -8.70 -30.47
CA LEU A 214 3.94 -7.62 -31.41
C LEU A 214 3.24 -8.17 -32.66
N GLU A 215 2.49 -7.33 -33.37
CA GLU A 215 1.74 -7.73 -34.58
C GLU A 215 2.64 -8.31 -35.69
N ASN A 216 3.93 -8.00 -35.67
CA ASN A 216 4.92 -8.53 -36.62
C ASN A 216 5.54 -9.88 -36.18
N GLY A 217 5.06 -10.47 -35.08
CA GLY A 217 5.57 -11.71 -34.49
C GLY A 217 6.86 -11.54 -33.66
N GLY A 218 7.32 -10.31 -33.44
CA GLY A 218 8.44 -10.03 -32.54
C GLY A 218 7.99 -9.97 -31.08
N LEU A 219 8.89 -10.26 -30.14
CA LEU A 219 8.61 -10.10 -28.71
C LEU A 219 9.03 -8.73 -28.22
N MET A 220 8.17 -8.10 -27.42
CA MET A 220 8.48 -6.90 -26.65
C MET A 220 8.54 -7.26 -25.17
N VAL A 221 9.60 -6.86 -24.49
CA VAL A 221 9.67 -6.90 -23.03
C VAL A 221 9.50 -5.49 -22.50
N SER A 222 8.50 -5.28 -21.64
CA SER A 222 8.23 -3.97 -21.04
C SER A 222 8.33 -4.02 -19.53
N PHE A 223 8.91 -2.98 -18.94
CA PHE A 223 8.89 -2.72 -17.51
C PHE A 223 7.86 -1.62 -17.22
N THR A 224 7.16 -1.73 -16.09
CA THR A 224 6.20 -0.70 -15.66
C THR A 224 6.87 0.32 -14.75
N PHE A 225 6.69 1.60 -15.07
CA PHE A 225 7.12 2.74 -14.27
C PHE A 225 5.91 3.57 -13.86
N SER A 226 5.60 3.57 -12.57
CA SER A 226 4.36 4.14 -12.02
C SER A 226 4.60 5.48 -11.33
N GLU A 227 3.64 6.39 -11.48
CA GLU A 227 3.64 7.69 -10.81
C GLU A 227 3.84 7.55 -9.30
N THR A 228 4.59 8.47 -8.68
CA THR A 228 4.85 8.56 -7.24
C THR A 228 5.60 7.40 -6.57
N VAL A 229 5.92 6.32 -7.29
CA VAL A 229 6.60 5.14 -6.74
C VAL A 229 8.10 5.18 -7.05
N ASP A 230 8.93 5.19 -6.00
CA ASP A 230 10.37 4.96 -6.14
C ASP A 230 10.58 3.58 -6.78
N THR A 231 11.30 3.54 -7.90
CA THR A 231 11.37 2.34 -8.75
C THR A 231 12.82 1.94 -9.00
N ILE A 232 13.12 0.67 -8.77
CA ILE A 232 14.39 0.03 -9.14
C ILE A 232 14.25 -0.53 -10.55
N LEU A 233 15.17 -0.15 -11.43
CA LEU A 233 15.23 -0.59 -12.82
C LEU A 233 16.61 -1.18 -13.15
N PRO A 234 16.68 -2.24 -13.97
CA PRO A 234 17.95 -2.72 -14.49
C PRO A 234 18.57 -1.70 -15.45
N MET A 235 19.89 -1.49 -15.37
CA MET A 235 20.59 -0.59 -16.29
C MET A 235 20.65 -1.14 -17.71
N VAL A 236 20.83 -2.46 -17.84
CA VAL A 236 20.95 -3.18 -19.10
C VAL A 236 20.14 -4.47 -18.99
N PRO A 237 18.81 -4.43 -19.21
CA PRO A 237 17.95 -5.60 -19.01
C PRO A 237 18.33 -6.77 -19.95
N GLU A 238 18.92 -6.50 -21.11
CA GLU A 238 19.40 -7.49 -22.08
C GLU A 238 20.45 -8.45 -21.51
N THR A 239 21.19 -8.03 -20.48
CA THR A 239 22.20 -8.89 -19.85
C THR A 239 21.65 -9.70 -18.69
N LEU A 240 20.47 -9.34 -18.18
CA LEU A 240 19.87 -9.93 -16.99
C LEU A 240 18.71 -10.88 -17.32
N TYR A 241 18.04 -10.65 -18.44
CA TYR A 241 16.84 -11.36 -18.82
C TYR A 241 16.97 -11.95 -20.23
N GLU A 242 16.62 -13.23 -20.37
CA GLU A 242 16.60 -13.97 -21.63
C GLU A 242 15.33 -14.83 -21.68
N ILE A 243 14.78 -15.03 -22.87
CA ILE A 243 13.70 -16.00 -23.11
C ILE A 243 14.30 -17.14 -23.93
N GLU A 244 14.31 -18.35 -23.37
CA GLU A 244 14.97 -19.50 -24.00
C GLU A 244 14.49 -19.73 -25.44
N GLY A 245 15.39 -19.58 -26.40
CA GLY A 245 15.14 -19.86 -27.82
C GLY A 245 14.41 -18.75 -28.58
N GLU A 246 14.12 -17.61 -27.96
CA GLU A 246 13.41 -16.48 -28.57
C GLU A 246 14.26 -15.21 -28.63
N THR A 247 14.07 -14.39 -29.66
CA THR A 247 14.76 -13.11 -29.81
C THR A 247 13.84 -11.96 -29.40
N ILE A 248 14.22 -11.24 -28.34
CA ILE A 248 13.51 -10.03 -27.91
C ILE A 248 13.79 -8.91 -28.92
N SER A 249 12.72 -8.38 -29.52
CA SER A 249 12.78 -7.38 -30.59
C SER A 249 12.73 -5.95 -30.08
N LEU A 250 12.17 -5.72 -28.89
CA LEU A 250 12.04 -4.40 -28.29
C LEU A 250 12.05 -4.50 -26.76
N TRP A 251 12.86 -3.65 -26.14
CA TRP A 251 12.79 -3.37 -24.71
C TRP A 251 12.11 -2.03 -24.52
N ALA A 252 11.14 -1.97 -23.62
CA ALA A 252 10.33 -0.77 -23.39
C ALA A 252 10.17 -0.47 -21.90
N LEU A 253 9.93 0.81 -21.60
CA LEU A 253 9.46 1.28 -20.31
C LEU A 253 8.08 1.89 -20.52
N THR A 254 7.06 1.32 -19.88
CA THR A 254 5.67 1.78 -19.93
C THR A 254 5.36 2.66 -18.73
N PHE A 255 4.83 3.86 -18.97
CA PHE A 255 4.52 4.85 -17.96
C PHE A 255 3.03 4.77 -17.59
N VAL A 256 2.75 4.63 -16.30
CA VAL A 256 1.38 4.49 -15.78
C VAL A 256 1.10 5.61 -14.78
N SER A 257 0.05 6.39 -15.02
CA SER A 257 -0.42 7.37 -14.06
C SER A 257 -1.35 6.71 -13.06
N LEU A 258 -0.99 6.79 -11.78
CA LEU A 258 -1.88 6.39 -10.68
C LEU A 258 -2.95 7.46 -10.44
N THR A 259 -2.64 8.74 -10.72
CA THR A 259 -3.59 9.84 -10.58
C THR A 259 -4.75 9.75 -11.58
N LYS A 260 -4.47 9.33 -12.82
CA LYS A 260 -5.47 9.19 -13.89
C LYS A 260 -5.97 7.75 -14.09
N ASP A 261 -5.33 6.78 -13.45
CA ASP A 261 -5.60 5.34 -13.63
C ASP A 261 -5.52 4.89 -15.10
N GLU A 262 -4.48 5.36 -15.81
CA GLU A 262 -4.30 5.08 -17.23
C GLU A 262 -2.83 4.90 -17.65
N ASN A 263 -2.63 4.25 -18.80
CA ASN A 263 -1.33 4.15 -19.47
C ASN A 263 -1.06 5.45 -20.24
N LEU A 264 0.01 6.16 -19.88
CA LEU A 264 0.41 7.41 -20.53
C LEU A 264 1.16 7.18 -21.85
N GLY A 265 1.76 6.01 -22.02
CA GLY A 265 2.55 5.63 -23.19
C GLY A 265 3.77 4.79 -22.79
N PHE A 266 4.63 4.51 -23.79
CA PHE A 266 5.90 3.83 -23.57
C PHE A 266 7.02 4.46 -24.38
N LEU A 267 8.26 4.27 -23.91
CA LEU A 267 9.49 4.59 -24.64
C LEU A 267 10.32 3.33 -24.82
N GLU A 268 11.20 3.32 -25.83
CA GLU A 268 12.29 2.35 -25.87
C GLU A 268 13.14 2.51 -24.60
N TYR A 269 13.54 1.38 -24.01
CA TYR A 269 14.07 1.30 -22.65
C TYR A 269 15.29 2.21 -22.43
N HIS A 270 16.29 2.15 -23.31
CA HIS A 270 17.51 2.96 -23.17
C HIS A 270 17.23 4.45 -23.41
N LYS A 271 16.32 4.78 -24.34
CA LYS A 271 15.84 6.15 -24.53
C LYS A 271 15.14 6.66 -23.27
N ALA A 272 14.32 5.83 -22.63
CA ALA A 272 13.67 6.16 -21.35
C ALA A 272 14.71 6.44 -20.26
N LEU A 273 15.71 5.56 -20.10
CA LEU A 273 16.76 5.75 -19.09
C LEU A 273 17.58 7.03 -19.30
N GLN A 274 17.87 7.41 -20.55
CA GLN A 274 18.55 8.67 -20.85
C GLN A 274 17.75 9.89 -20.36
N ARG A 275 16.42 9.87 -20.56
CA ARG A 275 15.54 10.96 -20.12
C ARG A 275 15.28 10.95 -18.62
N LEU A 276 15.34 9.77 -18.01
CA LEU A 276 15.16 9.60 -16.58
C LEU A 276 16.43 9.90 -15.77
N GLN A 277 17.58 10.12 -16.44
CA GLN A 277 18.87 10.41 -15.80
C GLN A 277 18.79 11.50 -14.69
N PRO A 278 18.04 12.61 -14.84
CA PRO A 278 17.94 13.63 -13.80
C PRO A 278 17.23 13.17 -12.51
N TYR A 279 16.53 12.05 -12.56
CA TYR A 279 15.70 11.53 -11.47
C TYR A 279 16.30 10.30 -10.77
N ILE A 280 17.48 9.85 -11.21
CA ILE A 280 18.21 8.75 -10.58
C ILE A 280 18.73 9.21 -9.22
N LEU A 281 18.35 8.50 -8.17
CA LEU A 281 18.82 8.73 -6.79
C LEU A 281 20.16 8.04 -6.56
N GLU A 282 20.27 6.78 -6.97
CA GLU A 282 21.44 5.95 -6.71
C GLU A 282 21.61 4.85 -7.78
N THR A 283 22.82 4.31 -7.88
CA THR A 283 23.16 3.14 -8.71
C THR A 283 23.83 2.10 -7.83
N ARG A 284 23.33 0.87 -7.84
CA ARG A 284 23.90 -0.26 -7.10
C ARG A 284 23.97 -1.49 -8.01
N GLY A 285 25.19 -1.94 -8.29
CA GLY A 285 25.43 -3.05 -9.21
C GLY A 285 24.91 -2.74 -10.61
N ASP A 286 24.10 -3.66 -11.16
CA ASP A 286 23.48 -3.53 -12.49
C ASP A 286 22.11 -2.83 -12.46
N TYR A 287 21.76 -2.19 -11.35
CA TYR A 287 20.46 -1.56 -11.13
C TYR A 287 20.61 -0.08 -10.77
N ILE A 288 19.55 0.67 -11.04
CA ILE A 288 19.39 2.07 -10.69
C ILE A 288 18.11 2.26 -9.89
N LEU A 289 18.17 3.11 -8.87
CA LEU A 289 17.02 3.58 -8.11
C LEU A 289 16.60 4.95 -8.65
N ILE A 290 15.36 5.06 -9.10
CA ILE A 290 14.76 6.30 -9.60
C ILE A 290 13.69 6.72 -8.59
N ARG A 291 13.68 7.99 -8.20
CA ARG A 291 12.59 8.49 -7.35
C ARG A 291 11.25 8.44 -8.06
N GLY A 292 10.16 8.41 -7.29
CA GLY A 292 8.82 8.63 -7.80
C GLY A 292 8.73 9.97 -8.55
N LEU A 293 8.16 9.93 -9.75
CA LEU A 293 7.85 11.12 -10.55
C LEU A 293 6.39 11.51 -10.36
N SER A 294 6.13 12.82 -10.38
CA SER A 294 4.78 13.35 -10.54
C SER A 294 4.26 13.14 -11.97
N LEU A 295 2.94 13.19 -12.16
CA LEU A 295 2.31 13.15 -13.49
C LEU A 295 2.95 14.13 -14.48
N ALA A 296 3.18 15.38 -14.07
CA ALA A 296 3.75 16.41 -14.95
C ALA A 296 5.19 16.09 -15.39
N GLU A 297 5.99 15.49 -14.50
CA GLU A 297 7.35 15.04 -14.82
C GLU A 297 7.33 13.85 -15.77
N MET A 298 6.41 12.90 -15.58
CA MET A 298 6.21 11.78 -16.50
C MET A 298 5.79 12.25 -17.90
N GLU A 299 4.83 13.17 -17.98
CA GLU A 299 4.40 13.78 -19.24
C GLU A 299 5.57 14.50 -19.93
N CYS A 300 6.42 15.20 -19.17
CA CYS A 300 7.63 15.84 -19.69
C CYS A 300 8.59 14.80 -20.30
N VAL A 301 8.92 13.74 -19.57
CA VAL A 301 9.79 12.63 -20.02
C VAL A 301 9.27 11.98 -21.31
N LEU A 302 7.94 11.83 -21.45
CA LEU A 302 7.32 11.28 -22.66
C LEU A 302 7.35 12.26 -23.84
N SER A 303 7.25 13.57 -23.57
CA SER A 303 7.07 14.62 -24.58
C SER A 303 8.35 15.13 -25.27
N GLU A 304 9.52 14.96 -24.66
CA GLU A 304 10.78 15.33 -25.33
C GLU A 304 10.93 14.48 -26.61
N GLU A 305 11.48 15.00 -27.71
CA GLU A 305 11.76 14.22 -28.93
C GLU A 305 13.19 13.70 -28.95
#